data_AF-A0A2T1BZN5-F1
#
_entry.id   AF-A0A2T1BZN5-F1
#
_cell.length_a   1.000
_cell.length_b   1.000
_cell.length_c   1.000
_cell.angle_alpha   90.00
_cell.angle_beta   90.00
_cell.angle_gamma   90.00
#
_symmetry.space_group_name_H-M   'P 1'
#
loop_
_entity.id
_entity.type
_entity.pdbx_description
1 polymer ?
#
loop_
_entity_poly.entity_id
_entity_poly.type
_entity_poly.pdbx_seq_one_letter_code
_entity_poly.pdbx_strand_id
1 'polypeptide(L)'
;MLRHRKHNLFMVSLAIVLGLSACTPAQTLPANRVTPNDQTVTPESKAIVEFRVQKPGTESKFASQNQVLQQLLVEQKELEKKGDRNAIKKNQASIERINKEISSLFETAKLDDRDITQASPQAVDRSWQIAITFTEEGGQKFARMTKELAGTGRSLGIFHLGQLISSPVVSSQFYKTGITGGAAVIEGNFTAKEVRYLVDQLNHKASLTSVGKSQYLVSLGIEKAEKKDFAGAINNFDEAIRPLA
;
A
#
# COMPACT_ATOMS: atom_id res chain seq x y z
N MET A 1 -59.08 -26.51 31.98
CA MET A 1 -57.99 -27.05 31.12
C MET A 1 -56.76 -26.18 31.35
N LEU A 2 -55.93 -26.47 32.35
CA LEU A 2 -54.75 -27.34 32.35
C LEU A 2 -53.55 -26.83 31.50
N ARG A 3 -52.58 -26.26 32.24
CA ARG A 3 -51.11 -26.41 32.16
C ARG A 3 -50.30 -25.91 30.94
N HIS A 4 -49.53 -24.85 31.24
CA HIS A 4 -48.04 -24.84 31.35
C HIS A 4 -47.13 -25.01 30.12
N ARG A 5 -46.24 -23.99 29.97
CA ARG A 5 -44.76 -24.09 29.91
C ARG A 5 -44.11 -24.74 28.66
N LYS A 6 -43.25 -23.99 27.93
CA LYS A 6 -41.78 -23.94 28.12
C LYS A 6 -41.06 -23.21 26.97
N HIS A 7 -40.00 -22.52 27.35
CA HIS A 7 -38.91 -22.03 26.50
C HIS A 7 -38.16 -23.24 25.92
N ASN A 8 -37.65 -23.15 24.69
CA ASN A 8 -36.65 -24.08 24.17
C ASN A 8 -35.40 -23.32 23.73
N LEU A 9 -34.52 -23.15 24.71
CA LEU A 9 -33.07 -23.08 24.57
C LEU A 9 -32.60 -24.51 24.23
N PHE A 10 -31.86 -24.69 23.13
CA PHE A 10 -31.09 -25.92 22.93
C PHE A 10 -29.67 -25.56 22.50
N MET A 11 -28.79 -25.55 23.52
CA MET A 11 -27.38 -25.88 23.43
C MET A 11 -27.23 -27.33 22.97
N VAL A 12 -26.33 -27.61 22.02
CA VAL A 12 -25.68 -28.92 21.91
C VAL A 12 -24.18 -28.71 21.73
N SER A 13 -23.44 -29.16 22.74
CA SER A 13 -21.99 -29.23 22.80
C SER A 13 -21.47 -30.55 22.21
N LEU A 14 -20.24 -30.48 21.69
CA LEU A 14 -19.12 -31.42 21.84
C LEU A 14 -19.19 -32.83 21.22
N ALA A 15 -18.21 -33.13 20.35
CA ALA A 15 -17.39 -34.35 20.42
C ALA A 15 -16.07 -34.20 19.62
N ILE A 16 -14.95 -34.16 20.33
CA ILE A 16 -13.59 -34.39 19.82
C ILE A 16 -13.38 -35.91 19.84
N VAL A 17 -12.93 -36.50 18.72
CA VAL A 17 -12.45 -37.89 18.70
C VAL A 17 -10.96 -37.89 18.40
N LEU A 18 -10.18 -38.28 19.41
CA LEU A 18 -8.79 -38.70 19.28
C LEU A 18 -8.77 -40.22 19.10
N GLY A 19 -8.15 -40.69 18.02
CA GLY A 19 -7.83 -42.10 17.80
C GLY A 19 -6.33 -42.26 17.55
N LEU A 20 -5.63 -42.92 18.47
CA LEU A 20 -4.22 -43.33 18.40
C LEU A 20 -4.11 -44.84 18.08
N SER A 21 -2.98 -45.22 17.47
CA SER A 21 -2.40 -46.57 17.24
C SER A 21 -2.71 -47.18 15.84
N ALA A 22 -1.77 -47.77 15.08
CA ALA A 22 -0.47 -48.35 15.39
C ALA A 22 0.53 -48.27 14.19
N CYS A 23 1.73 -48.82 14.41
CA CYS A 23 3.04 -48.56 13.79
C CYS A 23 3.46 -49.55 12.67
N THR A 24 4.13 -49.03 11.60
CA THR A 24 5.18 -49.62 10.71
C THR A 24 4.89 -50.77 9.71
N PRO A 25 5.70 -50.96 8.61
CA PRO A 25 7.01 -50.34 8.29
C PRO A 25 7.13 -49.61 6.93
N ALA A 26 8.28 -48.94 6.82
CA ALA A 26 8.77 -48.07 5.77
C ALA A 26 8.82 -48.69 4.35
N GLN A 27 8.32 -47.94 3.38
CA GLN A 27 8.80 -47.99 1.99
C GLN A 27 9.57 -46.70 1.71
N THR A 28 10.85 -46.87 1.40
CA THR A 28 11.79 -45.80 1.07
C THR A 28 11.44 -45.18 -0.28
N LEU A 29 10.93 -43.95 -0.25
CA LEU A 29 10.87 -43.08 -1.41
C LEU A 29 12.28 -42.52 -1.67
N PRO A 30 12.75 -42.50 -2.94
CA PRO A 30 14.11 -42.07 -3.25
C PRO A 30 14.31 -40.58 -2.95
N ALA A 31 15.41 -40.28 -2.25
CA ALA A 31 15.89 -38.94 -1.99
C ALA A 31 16.20 -38.21 -3.30
N ASN A 32 15.29 -37.33 -3.74
CA ASN A 32 15.60 -36.39 -4.81
C ASN A 32 16.05 -35.06 -4.20
N ARG A 33 17.37 -34.98 -4.03
CA ARG A 33 18.24 -33.80 -4.02
C ARG A 33 17.51 -32.45 -4.08
N VAL A 34 17.45 -31.75 -2.94
CA VAL A 34 17.30 -30.30 -2.90
C VAL A 34 18.48 -29.72 -3.69
N THR A 35 18.21 -29.19 -4.87
CA THR A 35 19.15 -28.29 -5.55
C THR A 35 18.98 -26.92 -4.89
N PRO A 36 20.06 -26.27 -4.43
CA PRO A 36 19.97 -24.93 -3.85
C PRO A 36 19.90 -23.93 -5.01
N ASN A 37 18.77 -23.87 -5.70
CA ASN A 37 18.50 -22.75 -6.61
C ASN A 37 17.01 -22.56 -6.93
N ASP A 38 16.14 -22.67 -5.92
CA ASP A 38 14.86 -21.97 -5.97
C ASP A 38 15.05 -20.63 -5.24
N GLN A 39 15.75 -19.71 -5.90
CA GLN A 39 15.47 -18.29 -5.69
C GLN A 39 14.03 -18.08 -6.17
N THR A 40 13.07 -18.44 -5.31
CA THR A 40 11.84 -17.69 -5.26
C THR A 40 12.30 -16.27 -4.97
N VAL A 41 12.45 -15.50 -6.04
CA VAL A 41 12.48 -14.05 -5.99
C VAL A 41 11.15 -13.72 -5.34
N THR A 42 11.18 -13.65 -4.01
CA THR A 42 10.16 -12.96 -3.25
C THR A 42 10.15 -11.60 -3.92
N PRO A 43 9.08 -11.16 -4.57
CA PRO A 43 9.07 -9.83 -5.13
C PRO A 43 9.38 -8.93 -3.95
N GLU A 44 10.57 -8.31 -3.96
CA GLU A 44 10.98 -7.39 -2.90
C GLU A 44 9.76 -6.52 -2.65
N SER A 45 9.22 -6.56 -1.43
CA SER A 45 7.97 -5.89 -1.14
C SER A 45 8.17 -4.42 -1.50
N LYS A 46 7.55 -3.98 -2.59
CA LYS A 46 7.70 -2.61 -3.09
C LYS A 46 7.40 -1.66 -1.93
N ALA A 47 8.30 -0.71 -1.69
CA ALA A 47 8.14 0.30 -0.65
C ALA A 47 6.74 0.94 -0.74
N ILE A 48 6.09 1.08 0.41
CA ILE A 48 4.77 1.69 0.55
C ILE A 48 4.92 3.20 0.40
N VAL A 49 5.89 3.80 1.11
CA VAL A 49 6.19 5.23 1.04
C VAL A 49 7.61 5.45 0.57
N GLU A 50 7.78 6.35 -0.39
CA GLU A 50 9.07 6.69 -0.99
C GLU A 50 9.30 8.20 -0.98
N PHE A 51 10.49 8.61 -0.59
CA PHE A 51 10.95 9.99 -0.69
C PHE A 51 11.91 10.10 -1.87
N ARG A 52 11.61 11.04 -2.77
CA ARG A 52 12.32 11.19 -4.04
C ARG A 52 12.66 12.66 -4.28
N VAL A 53 13.86 12.91 -4.77
CA VAL A 53 14.31 14.24 -5.16
C VAL A 53 13.81 14.54 -6.58
N GLN A 54 13.15 15.68 -6.80
CA GLN A 54 12.75 16.10 -8.15
C GLN A 54 13.99 16.30 -9.02
N LYS A 55 14.03 15.85 -10.28
CA LYS A 55 15.19 16.04 -11.17
C LYS A 55 15.39 17.53 -11.56
N PRO A 56 16.64 18.01 -11.70
CA PRO A 56 16.90 19.37 -12.15
C PRO A 56 16.30 19.64 -13.55
N GLY A 57 15.76 20.84 -13.77
CA GLY A 57 15.21 21.25 -15.06
C GLY A 57 13.79 20.73 -15.33
N THR A 58 13.16 20.06 -14.36
CA THR A 58 11.77 19.56 -14.46
C THR A 58 10.76 20.41 -13.71
N GLU A 59 11.17 21.53 -13.13
CA GLU A 59 10.39 22.38 -12.22
C GLU A 59 9.10 22.88 -12.88
N SER A 60 9.20 23.46 -14.07
CA SER A 60 8.04 23.97 -14.82
C SER A 60 7.08 22.84 -15.21
N LYS A 61 7.61 21.69 -15.64
CA LYS A 61 6.80 20.53 -16.02
C LYS A 61 6.06 19.94 -14.82
N PHE A 62 6.76 19.81 -13.69
CA PHE A 62 6.19 19.35 -12.44
C PHE A 62 5.10 20.29 -11.94
N ALA A 63 5.36 21.61 -11.92
CA ALA A 63 4.36 22.59 -11.50
C ALA A 63 3.07 22.47 -12.33
N SER A 64 3.21 22.36 -13.65
CA SER A 64 2.07 22.20 -14.57
C SER A 64 1.31 20.89 -14.32
N GLN A 65 2.02 19.77 -14.17
CA GLN A 65 1.38 18.46 -13.92
C GLN A 65 0.76 18.37 -12.53
N ASN A 66 1.40 18.94 -11.52
CA ASN A 66 0.87 18.96 -10.17
C ASN A 66 -0.39 19.83 -10.10
N GLN A 67 -0.46 20.95 -10.83
CA GLN A 67 -1.70 21.72 -10.96
C GLN A 67 -2.84 20.88 -11.56
N VAL A 68 -2.55 20.14 -12.64
CA VAL A 68 -3.54 19.23 -13.24
C VAL A 68 -3.95 18.13 -12.25
N LEU A 69 -3.00 17.55 -11.51
CA LEU A 69 -3.29 16.55 -10.49
C LEU A 69 -4.24 17.11 -9.42
N GLN A 70 -3.97 18.31 -8.89
CA GLN A 70 -4.84 18.92 -7.88
C GLN A 70 -6.26 19.15 -8.41
N GLN A 71 -6.40 19.57 -9.66
CA GLN A 71 -7.73 19.73 -10.28
C GLN A 71 -8.47 18.40 -10.40
N LEU A 72 -7.80 17.34 -10.85
CA LEU A 72 -8.39 16.00 -10.96
C LEU A 72 -8.77 15.43 -9.59
N LEU A 73 -8.00 15.69 -8.54
CA LEU A 73 -8.32 15.26 -7.17
C LEU A 73 -9.54 15.98 -6.60
N VAL A 74 -9.73 17.27 -6.90
CA VAL A 74 -10.95 18.00 -6.55
C VAL A 74 -12.15 17.45 -7.33
N GLU A 75 -12.00 17.26 -8.64
CA GLU A 75 -13.04 16.67 -9.49
C GLU A 75 -13.43 15.27 -9.00
N GLN A 76 -12.46 14.44 -8.63
CA GLN A 76 -12.69 13.10 -8.08
C GLN A 76 -13.65 13.15 -6.89
N LYS A 77 -13.38 14.03 -5.91
CA LYS A 77 -14.20 14.19 -4.71
C LYS A 77 -15.63 14.66 -5.04
N GLU A 78 -15.78 15.52 -6.03
CA GLU A 78 -17.10 15.98 -6.49
C GLU A 78 -17.88 14.87 -7.23
N LEU A 79 -17.20 14.07 -8.04
CA LEU A 79 -17.80 12.92 -8.72
C LEU A 79 -18.22 11.83 -7.74
N GLU A 80 -17.43 11.59 -6.69
CA GLU A 80 -17.75 10.66 -5.60
C GLU A 80 -19.02 11.08 -4.85
N LYS A 81 -19.19 12.38 -4.56
CA LYS A 81 -20.43 12.91 -3.96
C LYS A 81 -21.65 12.71 -4.87
N LYS A 82 -21.47 12.81 -6.19
CA LYS A 82 -22.53 12.62 -7.19
C LYS A 82 -22.85 11.15 -7.46
N GLY A 83 -21.95 10.23 -7.13
CA GLY A 83 -22.13 8.78 -7.34
C GLY A 83 -21.99 8.32 -8.80
N ASP A 84 -21.43 9.13 -9.70
CA ASP A 84 -21.23 8.75 -11.11
C ASP A 84 -20.02 7.82 -11.26
N ARG A 85 -20.27 6.52 -11.18
CA ARG A 85 -19.23 5.47 -11.26
C ARG A 85 -18.39 5.52 -12.53
N ASN A 86 -18.97 5.90 -13.67
CA ASN A 86 -18.26 5.93 -14.94
C ASN A 86 -17.32 7.14 -15.00
N ALA A 87 -17.78 8.31 -14.56
CA ALA A 87 -16.95 9.50 -14.49
C ALA A 87 -15.82 9.32 -13.46
N ILE A 88 -16.12 8.76 -12.27
CA ILE A 88 -15.12 8.40 -11.24
C ILE A 88 -14.01 7.54 -11.86
N LYS A 89 -14.36 6.48 -12.59
CA LYS A 89 -13.36 5.58 -13.21
C LYS A 89 -12.49 6.30 -14.26
N LYS A 90 -13.09 7.18 -15.09
CA LYS A 90 -12.35 7.95 -16.10
C LYS A 90 -11.40 8.96 -15.47
N ASN A 91 -11.84 9.65 -14.42
CA ASN A 91 -11.02 10.61 -13.69
C ASN A 91 -9.88 9.90 -12.95
N GLN A 92 -10.16 8.76 -12.32
CA GLN A 92 -9.15 7.90 -11.68
C GLN A 92 -8.04 7.48 -12.66
N ALA A 93 -8.39 7.04 -13.88
CA ALA A 93 -7.41 6.71 -14.90
C ALA A 93 -6.54 7.93 -15.32
N SER A 94 -7.13 9.13 -15.30
CA SER A 94 -6.41 10.39 -15.57
C SER A 94 -5.44 10.72 -14.43
N ILE A 95 -5.86 10.54 -13.18
CA ILE A 95 -5.01 10.70 -11.98
C ILE A 95 -3.83 9.73 -12.05
N GLU A 96 -4.05 8.47 -12.39
CA GLU A 96 -2.98 7.47 -12.52
C GLU A 96 -1.97 7.82 -13.60
N ARG A 97 -2.46 8.26 -14.77
CA ARG A 97 -1.60 8.75 -15.86
C ARG A 97 -0.73 9.92 -15.40
N ILE A 98 -1.33 10.94 -14.78
CA ILE A 98 -0.59 12.12 -14.32
C ILE A 98 0.41 11.76 -13.22
N ASN A 99 0.05 10.88 -12.28
CA ASN A 99 0.98 10.38 -11.27
C ASN A 99 2.18 9.66 -11.89
N LYS A 100 1.98 8.85 -12.93
CA LYS A 100 3.07 8.20 -13.66
C LYS A 100 4.00 9.22 -14.33
N GLU A 101 3.43 10.25 -14.95
CA GLU A 101 4.22 11.31 -15.57
C GLU A 101 5.01 12.11 -14.51
N ILE A 102 4.36 12.51 -13.41
CA ILE A 102 5.00 13.17 -12.27
C ILE A 102 6.13 12.31 -11.73
N SER A 103 5.90 11.02 -11.48
CA SER A 103 6.89 10.08 -10.96
C SER A 103 8.15 10.04 -11.82
N SER A 104 8.03 10.19 -13.14
CA SER A 104 9.16 10.22 -14.07
C SER A 104 10.05 11.48 -13.93
N LEU A 105 9.52 12.55 -13.33
CA LEU A 105 10.25 13.79 -13.03
C LEU A 105 11.07 13.71 -11.75
N PHE A 106 10.95 12.64 -10.97
CA PHE A 106 11.72 12.43 -9.75
C PHE A 106 12.78 11.35 -9.95
N GLU A 107 13.84 11.43 -9.16
CA GLU A 107 14.85 10.38 -9.04
C GLU A 107 14.26 9.12 -8.40
N THR A 108 15.01 8.02 -8.45
CA THR A 108 14.67 6.83 -7.67
C THR A 108 14.69 7.14 -6.17
N ALA A 109 13.92 6.39 -5.39
CA ALA A 109 13.87 6.59 -3.94
C ALA A 109 15.24 6.40 -3.30
N LYS A 110 15.67 7.37 -2.49
CA LYS A 110 16.88 7.30 -1.65
C LYS A 110 16.55 7.06 -0.17
N LEU A 111 15.28 7.15 0.19
CA LEU A 111 14.71 7.01 1.53
C LEU A 111 13.27 6.47 1.37
N ASP A 112 12.89 5.48 2.19
CA ASP A 112 11.56 4.87 2.13
C ASP A 112 11.03 4.42 3.50
N ASP A 113 9.88 3.74 3.54
CA ASP A 113 9.23 3.30 4.79
C ASP A 113 10.08 2.36 5.66
N ARG A 114 11.10 1.69 5.10
CA ARG A 114 12.03 0.87 5.88
C ARG A 114 12.89 1.73 6.80
N ASP A 115 13.16 2.97 6.39
CA ASP A 115 13.92 3.97 7.15
C ASP A 115 13.08 4.72 8.20
N ILE A 116 11.79 4.40 8.39
CA ILE A 116 10.90 5.04 9.38
C ILE A 116 10.80 4.17 10.64
N THR A 117 11.11 4.68 11.83
CA THR A 117 10.92 3.92 13.09
C THR A 117 9.49 3.99 13.59
N GLN A 118 8.83 5.15 13.43
CA GLN A 118 7.49 5.40 13.93
C GLN A 118 6.78 6.45 13.07
N ALA A 119 5.47 6.30 12.93
CA ALA A 119 4.55 7.28 12.39
C ALA A 119 3.41 7.53 13.39
N SER A 120 2.88 8.75 13.41
CA SER A 120 1.75 9.12 14.26
C SER A 120 0.83 10.13 13.58
N PRO A 121 -0.50 10.03 13.79
CA PRO A 121 -1.43 11.03 13.30
C PRO A 121 -1.29 12.31 14.12
N GLN A 122 -1.26 13.46 13.46
CA GLN A 122 -1.33 14.76 14.13
C GLN A 122 -2.50 15.56 13.56
N ALA A 123 -3.33 16.11 14.45
CA ALA A 123 -4.35 17.08 14.11
C ALA A 123 -3.79 18.47 14.41
N VAL A 124 -3.69 19.31 13.38
CA VAL A 124 -3.23 20.70 13.50
C VAL A 124 -4.35 21.58 12.94
N ASP A 125 -4.95 22.40 13.80
CA ASP A 125 -6.16 23.18 13.53
C ASP A 125 -7.31 22.32 12.96
N ARG A 126 -7.59 22.47 11.66
CA ARG A 126 -8.64 21.76 10.91
C ARG A 126 -8.08 20.75 9.90
N SER A 127 -6.79 20.45 9.99
CA SER A 127 -6.06 19.61 9.05
C SER A 127 -5.43 18.41 9.75
N TRP A 128 -5.24 17.32 9.00
CA TRP A 128 -4.54 16.13 9.46
C TRP A 128 -3.17 16.03 8.78
N GLN A 129 -2.18 15.62 9.55
CA GLN A 129 -0.79 15.47 9.13
C GLN A 129 -0.24 14.16 9.69
N ILE A 130 0.88 13.69 9.15
CA ILE A 130 1.56 12.48 9.62
C ILE A 130 2.94 12.89 10.12
N ALA A 131 3.17 12.80 11.42
CA ALA A 131 4.51 12.94 11.98
C ALA A 131 5.24 11.61 11.88
N ILE A 132 6.47 11.64 11.35
CA ILE A 132 7.33 10.48 11.18
C ILE A 132 8.65 10.69 11.92
N THR A 133 9.13 9.64 12.54
CA THR A 133 10.48 9.52 13.10
C THR A 133 11.22 8.51 12.25
N PHE A 134 12.42 8.87 11.80
CA PHE A 134 13.29 8.01 11.02
C PHE A 134 14.17 7.15 11.93
N THR A 135 14.79 6.12 11.35
CA THR A 135 16.00 5.50 11.90
C THR A 135 17.14 6.51 11.86
N GLU A 136 18.25 6.22 12.54
CA GLU A 136 19.44 7.06 12.45
C GLU A 136 19.93 7.20 10.99
N GLU A 137 20.03 6.09 10.27
CA GLU A 137 20.40 6.08 8.85
C GLU A 137 19.39 6.85 7.99
N GLY A 138 18.09 6.66 8.24
CA GLY A 138 17.00 7.36 7.58
C GLY A 138 17.06 8.86 7.79
N GLY A 139 17.33 9.31 9.02
CA GLY A 139 17.52 10.72 9.35
C GLY A 139 18.71 11.33 8.61
N GLN A 140 19.81 10.58 8.46
CA GLN A 140 20.95 11.04 7.68
C GLN A 140 20.65 11.10 6.17
N LYS A 141 19.92 10.11 5.61
CA LYS A 141 19.44 10.14 4.22
C LYS A 141 18.54 11.34 3.98
N PHE A 142 17.60 11.61 4.89
CA PHE A 142 16.69 12.74 4.85
C PHE A 142 17.45 14.09 4.89
N ALA A 143 18.41 14.24 5.79
CA ALA A 143 19.26 15.43 5.85
C ALA A 143 20.04 15.65 4.54
N ARG A 144 20.61 14.59 3.94
CA ARG A 144 21.32 14.70 2.66
C ARG A 144 20.40 15.14 1.51
N MET A 145 19.22 14.54 1.37
CA MET A 145 18.27 14.91 0.33
C MET A 145 17.76 16.35 0.48
N THR A 146 17.42 16.74 1.71
CA THR A 146 16.92 18.10 1.97
C THR A 146 18.02 19.14 1.75
N LYS A 147 19.28 18.82 2.07
CA LYS A 147 20.43 19.65 1.73
C LYS A 147 20.58 19.84 0.21
N GLU A 148 20.41 18.77 -0.57
CA GLU A 148 20.47 18.83 -2.05
C GLU A 148 19.40 19.75 -2.64
N LEU A 149 18.20 19.75 -2.05
CA LEU A 149 17.05 20.53 -2.52
C LEU A 149 17.03 21.98 -2.04
N ALA A 150 17.64 22.27 -0.89
CA ALA A 150 17.54 23.56 -0.21
C ALA A 150 17.97 24.73 -1.11
N GLY A 151 17.04 25.67 -1.33
CA GLY A 151 17.29 26.88 -2.12
C GLY A 151 17.32 26.67 -3.63
N THR A 152 17.08 25.46 -4.13
CA THR A 152 17.03 25.17 -5.57
C THR A 152 15.67 25.46 -6.21
N GLY A 153 14.61 25.54 -5.40
CA GLY A 153 13.22 25.60 -5.86
C GLY A 153 12.65 24.24 -6.31
N ARG A 154 13.45 23.17 -6.29
CA ARG A 154 13.00 21.79 -6.55
C ARG A 154 12.23 21.24 -5.35
N SER A 155 11.28 20.34 -5.63
CA SER A 155 10.44 19.68 -4.62
C SER A 155 11.03 18.36 -4.13
N LEU A 156 10.78 18.06 -2.86
CA LEU A 156 10.90 16.71 -2.29
C LEU A 156 9.58 15.98 -2.52
N GLY A 157 9.55 14.99 -3.41
CA GLY A 157 8.36 14.21 -3.69
C GLY A 157 8.19 13.09 -2.67
N ILE A 158 7.03 13.04 -2.02
CA ILE A 158 6.63 11.98 -1.10
C ILE A 158 5.55 11.18 -1.80
N PHE A 159 5.84 9.91 -2.08
CA PHE A 159 4.97 9.02 -2.85
C PHE A 159 4.42 7.91 -1.97
N HIS A 160 3.13 7.59 -2.13
CA HIS A 160 2.50 6.40 -1.57
C HIS A 160 2.10 5.48 -2.71
N LEU A 161 2.72 4.30 -2.80
CA LEU A 161 2.51 3.33 -3.88
C LEU A 161 2.62 3.92 -5.30
N GLY A 162 3.47 4.94 -5.48
CA GLY A 162 3.69 5.65 -6.74
C GLY A 162 2.75 6.84 -7.00
N GLN A 163 1.80 7.12 -6.10
CA GLN A 163 0.97 8.33 -6.14
C GLN A 163 1.64 9.44 -5.33
N LEU A 164 1.72 10.65 -5.89
CA LEU A 164 2.26 11.80 -5.16
C LEU A 164 1.28 12.24 -4.07
N ILE A 165 1.69 12.17 -2.80
CA ILE A 165 0.87 12.59 -1.66
C ILE A 165 1.31 13.95 -1.08
N SER A 166 2.58 14.33 -1.27
CA SER A 166 3.11 15.62 -0.85
C SER A 166 4.35 16.00 -1.66
N SER A 167 4.62 17.31 -1.80
CA SER A 167 5.74 17.82 -2.60
C SER A 167 6.39 19.11 -2.05
N PRO A 168 6.78 19.16 -0.77
CA PRO A 168 7.33 20.37 -0.16
C PRO A 168 8.62 20.85 -0.86
N VAL A 169 8.82 22.17 -0.84
CA VAL A 169 10.09 22.79 -1.22
C VAL A 169 10.91 23.07 0.03
N VAL A 170 12.21 22.77 -0.03
CA VAL A 170 13.11 22.96 1.12
C VAL A 170 13.66 24.37 1.12
N SER A 171 13.46 25.10 2.21
CA SER A 171 13.97 26.47 2.41
C SER A 171 15.49 26.53 2.30
N SER A 172 16.00 27.63 1.73
CA SER A 172 17.43 27.86 1.53
C SER A 172 18.24 27.82 2.81
N GLN A 173 17.65 28.08 3.99
CA GLN A 173 18.35 28.00 5.28
C GLN A 173 18.99 26.63 5.56
N PHE A 174 18.47 25.56 4.93
CA PHE A 174 18.97 24.19 5.11
C PHE A 174 20.10 23.82 4.12
N TYR A 175 20.62 24.73 3.30
CA TYR A 175 21.62 24.42 2.27
C TYR A 175 22.96 23.88 2.82
N LYS A 176 23.32 24.21 4.07
CA LYS A 176 24.57 23.75 4.68
C LYS A 176 24.46 22.35 5.25
N THR A 177 23.37 22.05 5.95
CA THR A 177 23.24 20.86 6.81
C THR A 177 22.09 19.93 6.42
N GLY A 178 21.13 20.41 5.64
CA GLY A 178 19.82 19.79 5.51
C GLY A 178 19.00 19.91 6.79
N ILE A 179 17.83 19.26 6.78
CA ILE A 179 16.98 19.11 7.96
C ILE A 179 17.49 17.92 8.78
N THR A 180 18.10 18.23 9.93
CA THR A 180 18.63 17.24 10.87
C THR A 180 17.63 16.93 11.99
N GLY A 181 17.89 15.90 12.80
CA GLY A 181 17.04 15.52 13.94
C GLY A 181 16.17 14.29 13.70
N GLY A 182 16.15 13.74 12.48
CA GLY A 182 15.55 12.45 12.20
C GLY A 182 14.03 12.42 12.31
N ALA A 183 13.36 13.57 12.21
CA ALA A 183 11.90 13.66 12.21
C ALA A 183 11.41 14.53 11.05
N ALA A 184 10.21 14.26 10.57
CA ALA A 184 9.54 15.05 9.56
C ALA A 184 8.01 15.01 9.76
N VAL A 185 7.33 15.94 9.10
CA VAL A 185 5.87 15.96 9.04
C VAL A 185 5.45 15.93 7.58
N ILE A 186 4.61 14.96 7.23
CA ILE A 186 3.98 14.87 5.90
C ILE A 186 2.66 15.64 5.97
N GLU A 187 2.65 16.79 5.33
CA GLU A 187 1.48 17.63 5.15
C GLU A 187 0.78 17.33 3.82
N GLY A 188 -0.54 17.42 3.80
CA GLY A 188 -1.36 17.18 2.61
C GLY A 188 -2.84 17.31 2.90
N ASN A 189 -3.66 17.09 1.86
CA ASN A 189 -5.13 17.16 1.96
C ASN A 189 -5.73 15.86 2.50
N PHE A 190 -5.23 15.38 3.65
CA PHE A 190 -5.63 14.12 4.25
C PHE A 190 -6.89 14.24 5.10
N THR A 191 -7.71 13.21 5.08
CA THR A 191 -8.76 12.94 6.06
C THR A 191 -8.19 12.19 7.27
N ALA A 192 -8.91 12.25 8.39
CA ALA A 192 -8.55 11.48 9.59
C ALA A 192 -8.42 9.97 9.30
N LYS A 193 -9.27 9.45 8.41
CA LYS A 193 -9.27 8.03 8.03
C LYS A 193 -8.04 7.67 7.21
N GLU A 194 -7.68 8.48 6.21
CA GLU A 194 -6.49 8.28 5.39
C GLU A 194 -5.21 8.34 6.22
N VAL A 195 -5.08 9.32 7.13
CA VAL A 195 -3.93 9.41 8.02
C VAL A 195 -3.80 8.18 8.91
N ARG A 196 -4.89 7.74 9.56
CA ARG A 196 -4.85 6.54 10.41
C ARG A 196 -4.41 5.31 9.61
N TYR A 197 -4.99 5.13 8.43
CA TYR A 197 -4.66 4.01 7.57
C TYR A 197 -3.18 4.02 7.12
N LEU A 198 -2.66 5.18 6.71
CA LEU A 198 -1.26 5.30 6.30
C LEU A 198 -0.30 5.13 7.50
N VAL A 199 -0.63 5.68 8.67
CA VAL A 199 0.16 5.48 9.90
C VAL A 199 0.22 4.00 10.28
N ASP A 200 -0.91 3.29 10.21
CA ASP A 200 -0.94 1.85 10.49
C ASP A 200 -0.06 1.08 9.50
N GLN A 201 -0.08 1.41 8.21
CA GLN A 201 0.82 0.81 7.22
C GLN A 201 2.30 1.07 7.53
N LEU A 202 2.65 2.31 7.91
CA LEU A 202 4.03 2.70 8.22
C LEU A 202 4.57 2.04 9.49
N ASN A 203 3.75 1.92 10.54
CA ASN A 203 4.18 1.36 11.83
C ASN A 203 4.32 -0.16 11.81
N HIS A 204 3.45 -0.86 11.10
CA HIS A 204 3.50 -2.33 11.09
C HIS A 204 4.52 -2.89 10.11
N LYS A 205 5.14 -2.03 9.25
CA LYS A 205 6.22 -2.35 8.28
C LYS A 205 5.98 -3.60 7.41
N ALA A 206 4.76 -4.12 7.44
CA ALA A 206 4.26 -5.36 6.91
C ALA A 206 2.73 -5.18 6.90
N SER A 207 1.97 -5.52 5.87
CA SER A 207 2.13 -6.61 4.92
C SER A 207 1.31 -6.29 3.67
N LEU A 208 1.97 -6.11 2.53
CA LEU A 208 1.37 -6.42 1.23
C LEU A 208 1.66 -7.88 0.82
N THR A 209 2.09 -8.71 1.78
CA THR A 209 2.17 -10.16 1.65
C THR A 209 0.79 -10.75 1.97
N SER A 210 -0.01 -10.91 0.91
CA SER A 210 -1.31 -11.59 0.84
C SER A 210 -2.54 -10.96 1.52
N VAL A 211 -2.43 -10.34 2.72
CA VAL A 211 -3.63 -9.86 3.45
C VAL A 211 -3.93 -8.37 3.20
N GLY A 212 -2.90 -7.51 3.11
CA GLY A 212 -3.08 -6.06 2.94
C GLY A 212 -3.60 -5.63 1.57
N LYS A 213 -3.32 -6.40 0.50
CA LYS A 213 -3.86 -6.14 -0.85
C LYS A 213 -5.39 -6.18 -0.85
N SER A 214 -6.00 -7.15 -0.18
CA SER A 214 -7.46 -7.30 -0.15
C SER A 214 -8.14 -6.11 0.54
N GLN A 215 -7.62 -5.67 1.70
CA GLN A 215 -8.20 -4.54 2.42
C GLN A 215 -7.94 -3.19 1.74
N TYR A 216 -6.80 -3.01 1.09
CA TYR A 216 -6.50 -1.80 0.31
C TYR A 216 -7.39 -1.70 -0.94
N LEU A 217 -7.59 -2.81 -1.67
CA LEU A 217 -8.49 -2.88 -2.83
C LEU A 217 -9.95 -2.64 -2.44
N VAL A 218 -10.39 -3.16 -1.30
CA VAL A 218 -11.71 -2.85 -0.72
C VAL A 218 -11.83 -1.37 -0.35
N SER A 219 -10.77 -0.75 0.19
CA SER A 219 -10.76 0.68 0.55
C SER A 219 -10.75 1.62 -0.66
N LEU A 220 -10.17 1.19 -1.79
CA LEU A 220 -10.18 1.89 -3.08
C LEU A 220 -11.46 1.64 -3.90
N GLY A 221 -12.44 0.91 -3.36
CA GLY A 221 -13.66 0.55 -4.09
C GLY A 221 -13.44 -0.41 -5.26
N ILE A 222 -12.27 -1.05 -5.34
CA ILE A 222 -11.95 -2.11 -6.31
C ILE A 222 -12.34 -3.45 -5.70
N GLU A 223 -13.64 -3.66 -5.46
CA GLU A 223 -14.16 -4.98 -5.13
C GLU A 223 -15.13 -5.45 -6.22
N LYS A 224 -14.57 -6.16 -7.21
CA LYS A 224 -15.13 -7.32 -7.94
C LYS A 224 -14.55 -7.40 -9.34
N ALA A 225 -13.48 -8.18 -9.50
CA ALA A 225 -13.17 -8.80 -10.79
C ALA A 225 -12.25 -10.03 -10.63
N GLU A 226 -12.43 -10.91 -9.65
CA GLU A 226 -11.66 -12.16 -9.67
C GLU A 226 -12.29 -13.30 -8.84
N LYS A 227 -13.46 -13.77 -9.27
CA LYS A 227 -13.95 -15.08 -8.82
C LYS A 227 -14.64 -15.89 -9.92
N LYS A 228 -14.62 -15.43 -11.18
CA LYS A 228 -15.36 -16.08 -12.28
C LYS A 228 -14.51 -17.02 -13.14
N ASP A 229 -13.18 -16.93 -13.13
CA ASP A 229 -12.33 -17.74 -14.03
C ASP A 229 -11.66 -18.98 -13.40
N PHE A 230 -11.65 -19.14 -12.06
CA PHE A 230 -11.04 -20.33 -11.47
C PHE A 230 -11.96 -21.58 -11.48
N ALA A 231 -13.27 -21.41 -11.65
CA ALA A 231 -14.20 -22.55 -11.80
C ALA A 231 -14.33 -23.03 -13.26
N GLY A 232 -14.05 -22.17 -14.23
CA GLY A 232 -14.04 -22.53 -15.66
C GLY A 232 -12.80 -23.32 -16.08
N ALA A 233 -11.68 -23.14 -15.37
CA ALA A 233 -10.42 -23.82 -15.69
C ALA A 233 -10.30 -25.25 -15.15
N ILE A 234 -11.15 -25.66 -14.19
CA ILE A 234 -11.12 -27.03 -13.60
C ILE A 234 -12.13 -27.95 -14.31
N ASN A 235 -13.22 -27.41 -14.87
CA ASN A 235 -14.24 -28.22 -15.55
C ASN A 235 -13.87 -28.66 -16.98
N ASN A 236 -12.73 -28.23 -17.53
CA ASN A 236 -12.26 -28.60 -18.87
C ASN A 236 -11.17 -29.69 -18.86
N PHE A 237 -10.85 -30.29 -17.72
CA PHE A 237 -9.88 -31.40 -17.66
C PHE A 237 -10.53 -32.79 -17.53
N ASP A 238 -11.85 -32.86 -17.30
CA ASP A 238 -12.58 -34.13 -17.12
C ASP A 238 -13.34 -34.58 -18.39
N GLU A 239 -13.42 -33.75 -19.43
CA GLU A 239 -13.97 -34.15 -20.75
C GLU A 239 -12.92 -34.75 -21.71
N ALA A 240 -11.63 -34.76 -21.35
CA ALA A 240 -10.53 -35.22 -22.21
C ALA A 240 -10.10 -36.68 -21.96
N ILE A 241 -10.78 -37.43 -21.08
CA ILE A 241 -10.52 -38.86 -20.85
C ILE A 241 -11.83 -39.66 -20.95
N ARG A 242 -12.44 -39.66 -22.14
CA ARG A 242 -13.36 -40.74 -22.53
C ARG A 242 -12.60 -41.75 -23.40
N PRO A 243 -12.53 -43.04 -23.02
CA PRO A 243 -11.96 -44.06 -23.90
C PRO A 243 -12.86 -44.22 -25.14
N LEU A 244 -12.25 -44.24 -26.32
CA LEU A 244 -12.88 -44.61 -27.57
C LEU A 244 -13.41 -46.05 -27.45
N ALA A 245 -14.69 -46.24 -27.79
CA ALA A 245 -15.23 -47.54 -28.18
C ALA A 245 -14.73 -47.91 -29.59
#